data_AF-A0A143HC51-F1
#
_entry.id   AF-A0A143HC51-F1
#
_cell.length_a   1.000
_cell.length_b   1.000
_cell.length_c   1.000
_cell.angle_alpha   90.00
_cell.angle_beta   90.00
_cell.angle_gamma   90.00
#
_symmetry.space_group_name_H-M   'P 1'
#
loop_
_entity.id
_entity.type
_entity.pdbx_description
1 polymer ?
#
loop_
_entity_poly.entity_id
_entity_poly.type
_entity_poly.pdbx_seq_one_letter_code
_entity_poly.pdbx_strand_id
1 'polypeptide(L)'
;MRASGYFIQFLSNWIKIYNNDLAQQYKKLEFNWRETYDNTMEEGMSLSKETISNYKKSYQELIAFIHDHSEELRREYPNEKNLEKVIVKTLENRFVMLEKYYKVKKTEETTTEETGSIIRDKMMGENLLWLSTQVYPDKKIIVWGHNNHVRDRQVEIVRKDKGENTFHKWKIQSMYENLPSDYKKKSYIIGFYMHDGTIKEREAPISNQVNFGKKYSANSLEFVLNEIPYDYSFIDLKYQKKEKHNEWMFKPITALSHGYFEERMIIRNHYDGIFFIKHVSPPHYYK
;
A
#
# COMPACT_ATOMS: atom_id res chain seq x y z
N MET A 1 2.28 0.06 -9.57
CA MET A 1 3.22 0.43 -8.48
C MET A 1 4.60 0.63 -9.08
N ARG A 2 5.14 1.85 -9.04
CA ARG A 2 6.47 2.15 -9.57
C ARG A 2 7.54 1.42 -8.75
N ALA A 3 8.55 0.83 -9.39
CA ALA A 3 9.74 0.38 -8.68
C ALA A 3 10.44 1.58 -8.02
N SER A 4 11.01 1.41 -6.83
CA SER A 4 11.90 2.44 -6.31
C SER A 4 13.19 2.45 -7.12
N GLY A 5 13.81 3.62 -7.28
CA GLY A 5 15.12 3.72 -7.93
C GLY A 5 16.18 2.85 -7.24
N TYR A 6 16.10 2.70 -5.92
CA TYR A 6 16.93 1.78 -5.14
C TYR A 6 16.75 0.32 -5.53
N PHE A 7 15.51 -0.13 -5.74
CA PHE A 7 15.25 -1.50 -6.19
C PHE A 7 15.79 -1.75 -7.60
N ILE A 8 15.55 -0.83 -8.53
CA ILE A 8 16.09 -0.94 -9.90
C ILE A 8 17.62 -0.99 -9.86
N GLN A 9 18.24 -0.13 -9.05
CA GLN A 9 19.69 -0.07 -8.92
C GLN A 9 20.26 -1.34 -8.27
N PHE A 10 19.61 -1.85 -7.22
CA PHE A 10 19.96 -3.10 -6.57
C PHE A 10 19.92 -4.27 -7.55
N LEU A 11 18.78 -4.51 -8.21
CA LEU A 11 18.59 -5.67 -9.07
C LEU A 11 19.49 -5.59 -10.32
N SER A 12 19.67 -4.38 -10.88
CA SER A 12 20.64 -4.18 -11.97
C SER A 12 22.06 -4.49 -11.52
N ASN A 13 22.48 -4.05 -10.33
CA ASN A 13 23.80 -4.37 -9.80
C ASN A 13 23.98 -5.87 -9.57
N TRP A 14 22.96 -6.54 -9.05
CA TRP A 14 22.98 -7.98 -8.80
C TRP A 14 23.14 -8.78 -10.11
N ILE A 15 22.38 -8.43 -11.15
CA ILE A 15 22.49 -9.04 -12.49
C ILE A 15 23.85 -8.73 -13.15
N LYS A 16 24.34 -7.49 -12.99
CA LYS A 16 25.58 -7.00 -13.64
C LYS A 16 26.82 -7.83 -13.28
N ILE A 17 26.81 -8.49 -12.12
CA ILE A 17 27.92 -9.37 -11.67
C ILE A 17 28.24 -10.42 -12.74
N TYR A 18 27.22 -10.97 -13.39
CA TYR A 18 27.36 -12.06 -14.36
C TYR A 18 26.91 -11.68 -15.78
N ASN A 19 26.07 -10.65 -15.94
CA ASN A 19 25.62 -10.19 -17.25
C ASN A 19 25.33 -8.67 -17.27
N ASN A 20 26.31 -7.89 -17.75
CA ASN A 20 26.18 -6.43 -17.81
C ASN A 20 25.11 -5.97 -18.81
N ASP A 21 24.98 -6.63 -19.96
CA ASP A 21 24.01 -6.24 -20.99
C ASP A 21 22.58 -6.45 -20.51
N LEU A 22 22.31 -7.60 -19.88
CA LEU A 22 21.01 -7.89 -19.28
C LEU A 22 20.68 -6.92 -18.14
N ALA A 23 21.68 -6.50 -17.36
CA ALA A 23 21.49 -5.49 -16.32
C ALA A 23 21.08 -4.11 -16.88
N GLN A 24 21.61 -3.72 -18.04
CA GLN A 24 21.19 -2.48 -18.74
C GLN A 24 19.80 -2.63 -19.36
N GLN A 25 19.51 -3.80 -19.94
CA GLN A 25 18.18 -4.11 -20.47
C GLN A 25 17.11 -4.04 -19.38
N TYR A 26 17.39 -4.60 -18.19
CA TYR A 26 16.50 -4.51 -17.04
C TYR A 26 16.21 -3.05 -16.62
N LYS A 27 17.26 -2.21 -16.53
CA LYS A 27 17.08 -0.78 -16.22
C LYS A 27 16.15 -0.10 -17.22
N LYS A 28 16.41 -0.28 -18.51
CA LYS A 28 15.57 0.28 -19.59
C LYS A 28 14.14 -0.25 -19.52
N LEU A 29 13.97 -1.56 -19.26
CA LEU A 29 12.68 -2.20 -19.12
C LEU A 29 11.84 -1.56 -18.01
N GLU A 30 12.41 -1.32 -16.82
CA GLU A 30 11.69 -0.72 -15.70
C GLU A 30 11.37 0.77 -15.93
N PHE A 31 12.25 1.53 -16.61
CA PHE A 31 11.94 2.90 -17.01
C PHE A 31 10.78 2.95 -18.00
N ASN A 32 10.82 2.11 -19.04
CA ASN A 32 9.73 2.00 -20.01
C ASN A 32 8.43 1.50 -19.34
N TRP A 33 8.53 0.55 -18.40
CA TRP A 33 7.40 0.02 -17.66
C TRP A 33 6.73 1.13 -16.85
N ARG A 34 7.50 2.03 -16.24
CA ARG A 34 6.97 3.19 -15.51
C ARG A 34 6.16 4.11 -16.42
N GLU A 35 6.72 4.51 -17.56
CA GLU A 35 6.02 5.34 -18.54
C GLU A 35 4.73 4.65 -19.03
N THR A 36 4.82 3.34 -19.32
CA THR A 36 3.66 2.53 -19.71
C THR A 36 2.59 2.50 -18.62
N TYR A 37 2.99 2.34 -17.36
CA TYR A 37 2.08 2.37 -16.22
C TYR A 37 1.40 3.73 -16.09
N ASP A 38 2.15 4.83 -16.19
CA ASP A 38 1.64 6.20 -16.05
C ASP A 38 0.62 6.49 -17.18
N ASN A 39 0.98 6.23 -18.44
CA ASN A 39 0.08 6.40 -19.60
C ASN A 39 -1.21 5.57 -19.50
N THR A 40 -1.13 4.36 -18.94
CA THR A 40 -2.29 3.47 -18.87
C THR A 40 -3.19 3.76 -17.68
N MET A 41 -2.61 3.99 -16.51
CA MET A 41 -3.34 4.11 -15.25
C MET A 41 -3.71 5.54 -14.92
N GLU A 42 -2.87 6.51 -15.26
CA GLU A 42 -3.12 7.93 -15.01
C GLU A 42 -3.85 8.56 -16.21
N GLU A 43 -3.42 8.24 -17.44
CA GLU A 43 -3.98 8.85 -18.66
C GLU A 43 -5.05 7.99 -19.36
N GLY A 44 -5.26 6.75 -18.91
CA GLY A 44 -6.33 5.88 -19.43
C GLY A 44 -6.08 5.29 -20.83
N MET A 45 -4.84 5.32 -21.30
CA MET A 45 -4.44 4.74 -22.60
C MET A 45 -4.55 3.22 -22.59
N SER A 46 -4.95 2.65 -23.73
CA SER A 46 -5.06 1.21 -23.90
C SER A 46 -3.70 0.58 -24.25
N LEU A 47 -3.39 -0.57 -23.66
CA LEU A 47 -2.23 -1.39 -24.06
C LEU A 47 -2.55 -2.28 -25.25
N SER A 48 -1.57 -2.48 -26.13
CA SER A 48 -1.66 -3.50 -27.17
C SER A 48 -1.28 -4.88 -26.61
N LYS A 49 -1.83 -5.95 -27.22
CA LYS A 49 -1.46 -7.32 -26.89
C LYS A 49 0.03 -7.59 -27.13
N GLU A 50 0.61 -6.96 -28.15
CA GLU A 50 2.02 -7.05 -28.48
C GLU A 50 2.90 -6.45 -27.37
N THR A 51 2.57 -5.25 -26.89
CA THR A 51 3.30 -4.59 -25.79
C THR A 51 3.34 -5.49 -24.55
N ILE A 52 2.21 -6.09 -24.18
CA ILE A 52 2.14 -6.99 -23.01
C ILE A 52 2.96 -8.25 -23.24
N SER A 53 2.90 -8.82 -24.45
CA SER A 53 3.70 -9.98 -24.82
C SER A 53 5.20 -9.69 -24.73
N ASN A 54 5.62 -8.49 -25.17
CA ASN A 54 7.02 -8.06 -25.10
C ASN A 54 7.48 -7.89 -23.66
N TYR A 55 6.70 -7.23 -22.80
CA TYR A 55 7.00 -7.15 -21.37
C TYR A 55 7.11 -8.53 -20.73
N LYS A 56 6.13 -9.40 -20.98
CA LYS A 56 6.14 -10.77 -20.45
C LYS A 56 7.41 -11.52 -20.87
N LYS A 57 7.77 -11.46 -22.15
CA LYS A 57 8.99 -12.10 -22.67
C LYS A 57 10.25 -11.55 -21.98
N SER A 58 10.41 -10.24 -21.90
CA SER A 58 11.58 -9.63 -21.26
C SER A 58 11.70 -9.98 -19.77
N TYR A 59 10.59 -10.01 -19.02
CA TYR A 59 10.63 -10.45 -17.62
C TYR A 59 10.89 -11.95 -17.49
N GLN A 60 10.40 -12.79 -18.42
CA GLN A 60 10.72 -14.22 -18.43
C GLN A 60 12.19 -14.50 -18.72
N GLU A 61 12.83 -13.73 -19.61
CA GLU A 61 14.28 -13.82 -19.87
C GLU A 61 15.09 -13.46 -18.61
N LEU A 62 14.68 -12.42 -17.87
CA LEU A 62 15.30 -12.04 -16.60
C LEU A 62 15.14 -13.12 -15.52
N ILE A 63 13.94 -13.69 -15.40
CA ILE A 63 13.65 -14.76 -14.43
C ILE A 63 14.47 -16.02 -14.78
N ALA A 64 14.54 -16.40 -16.05
CA ALA A 64 15.34 -17.54 -16.50
C ALA A 64 16.81 -17.36 -16.14
N PHE A 65 17.38 -16.17 -16.42
CA PHE A 65 18.75 -15.85 -16.05
C PHE A 65 19.00 -15.99 -14.54
N ILE A 66 18.09 -15.50 -13.70
CA ILE A 66 18.21 -15.58 -12.24
C ILE A 66 18.19 -17.05 -11.78
N HIS A 67 17.35 -17.90 -12.36
CA HIS A 67 17.33 -19.32 -12.04
C HIS A 67 18.60 -20.04 -12.48
N ASP A 68 19.07 -19.76 -13.70
CA ASP A 68 20.28 -20.37 -14.26
C ASP A 68 21.55 -20.00 -13.49
N HIS A 69 21.56 -18.85 -12.81
CA HIS A 69 22.69 -18.34 -12.00
C HIS A 69 22.38 -18.29 -10.50
N SER A 70 21.39 -19.07 -10.05
CA SER A 70 20.86 -18.99 -8.67
C SER A 70 21.93 -19.27 -7.62
N GLU A 71 22.79 -20.26 -7.84
CA GLU A 71 23.86 -20.64 -6.92
C GLU A 71 24.92 -19.54 -6.78
N GLU A 72 25.33 -18.92 -7.90
CA GLU A 72 26.29 -17.83 -7.93
C GLU A 72 25.72 -16.56 -7.30
N LEU A 73 24.51 -16.19 -7.68
CA LEU A 73 23.81 -15.01 -7.16
C LEU A 73 23.52 -15.10 -5.66
N ARG A 74 23.30 -16.31 -5.13
CA ARG A 74 23.10 -16.55 -3.69
C ARG A 74 24.37 -16.34 -2.87
N ARG A 75 25.56 -16.52 -3.45
CA ARG A 75 26.85 -16.31 -2.74
C ARG A 75 27.07 -14.86 -2.33
N GLU A 76 26.49 -13.92 -3.06
CA GLU A 76 26.55 -12.49 -2.75
C GLU A 76 25.70 -12.12 -1.52
N TYR A 77 24.65 -12.90 -1.24
CA TYR A 77 23.72 -12.69 -0.13
C TYR A 77 23.44 -14.01 0.61
N PRO A 78 24.45 -14.64 1.23
CA PRO A 78 24.35 -16.00 1.77
C PRO A 78 23.34 -16.11 2.93
N ASN A 79 23.05 -14.99 3.59
CA ASN A 79 22.09 -14.91 4.69
C ASN A 79 20.64 -14.70 4.21
N GLU A 80 20.43 -14.32 2.94
CA GLU A 80 19.12 -13.99 2.40
C GLU A 80 18.52 -15.16 1.61
N LYS A 81 18.23 -16.26 2.31
CA LYS A 81 17.81 -17.56 1.72
C LYS A 81 16.58 -17.48 0.79
N ASN A 82 15.73 -16.47 0.96
CA ASN A 82 14.50 -16.30 0.20
C ASN A 82 14.59 -15.16 -0.84
N LEU A 83 15.74 -14.51 -1.00
CA LEU A 83 15.90 -13.36 -1.88
C LEU A 83 15.47 -13.67 -3.31
N GLU A 84 16.00 -14.76 -3.89
CA GLU A 84 15.66 -15.18 -5.26
C GLU A 84 14.15 -15.33 -5.44
N LYS A 85 13.47 -16.04 -4.54
CA LYS A 85 12.01 -16.24 -4.58
C LYS A 85 11.26 -14.91 -4.60
N VAL A 86 11.68 -13.96 -3.74
CA VAL A 86 11.04 -12.64 -3.65
C VAL A 86 11.30 -11.80 -4.91
N ILE A 87 12.52 -11.85 -5.47
CA ILE A 87 12.84 -11.15 -6.71
C ILE A 87 12.07 -11.73 -7.89
N VAL A 88 12.06 -13.05 -8.06
CA VAL A 88 11.29 -13.73 -9.12
C VAL A 88 9.81 -13.35 -9.02
N LYS A 89 9.22 -13.45 -7.83
CA LYS A 89 7.82 -13.05 -7.62
C LYS A 89 7.56 -11.58 -7.95
N THR A 90 8.52 -10.71 -7.65
CA THR A 90 8.42 -9.28 -7.96
C THR A 90 8.42 -9.04 -9.48
N LEU A 91 9.30 -9.71 -10.22
CA LEU A 91 9.36 -9.64 -11.69
C LEU A 91 8.10 -10.24 -12.34
N GLU A 92 7.57 -11.35 -11.80
CA GLU A 92 6.30 -11.91 -12.24
C GLU A 92 5.15 -10.91 -12.09
N ASN A 93 5.07 -10.28 -10.91
CA ASN A 93 4.02 -9.31 -10.62
C ASN A 93 4.05 -8.11 -11.58
N ARG A 94 5.22 -7.74 -12.14
CA ARG A 94 5.34 -6.63 -13.10
C ARG A 94 4.50 -6.86 -14.35
N PHE A 95 4.63 -8.02 -14.99
CA PHE A 95 3.86 -8.31 -16.20
C PHE A 95 2.42 -8.76 -15.88
N VAL A 96 2.21 -9.47 -14.77
CA VAL A 96 0.85 -9.86 -14.33
C VAL A 96 -0.02 -8.63 -14.09
N MET A 97 0.54 -7.57 -13.49
CA MET A 97 -0.17 -6.31 -13.29
C MET A 97 -0.63 -5.69 -14.63
N LEU A 98 0.27 -5.58 -15.62
CA LEU A 98 -0.08 -5.08 -16.96
C LEU A 98 -1.13 -5.97 -17.65
N GLU A 99 -1.00 -7.29 -17.51
CA GLU A 99 -1.94 -8.23 -18.09
C GLU A 99 -3.34 -8.10 -17.46
N LYS A 100 -3.41 -7.96 -16.13
CA LYS A 100 -4.68 -7.70 -15.43
C LYS A 100 -5.29 -6.41 -15.94
N TYR A 101 -4.52 -5.32 -16.06
CA TYR A 101 -5.02 -4.05 -16.59
C TYR A 101 -5.56 -4.14 -18.01
N TYR A 102 -4.87 -4.85 -18.90
CA TYR A 102 -5.35 -5.07 -20.26
C TYR A 102 -6.66 -5.89 -20.32
N LYS A 103 -6.80 -6.87 -19.43
CA LYS A 103 -7.98 -7.75 -19.39
C LYS A 103 -9.19 -7.09 -18.73
N VAL A 104 -9.02 -6.05 -17.92
CA VAL A 104 -10.17 -5.33 -17.34
C VAL A 104 -10.94 -4.66 -18.45
N LYS A 105 -12.19 -5.09 -18.64
CA LYS A 105 -13.14 -4.35 -19.47
C LYS A 105 -13.44 -3.04 -18.76
N LYS A 106 -13.31 -1.92 -19.48
CA LYS A 106 -13.80 -0.61 -19.00
C LYS A 106 -15.30 -0.76 -18.71
N THR A 107 -15.68 -0.86 -17.44
CA THR A 107 -17.07 -0.80 -16.97
C THR A 107 -17.33 0.62 -16.47
N GLU A 108 -18.56 1.11 -16.60
CA GLU A 108 -18.92 2.50 -16.24
C GLU A 108 -18.87 2.79 -14.72
N GLU A 109 -18.67 1.77 -13.88
CA GLU A 109 -18.84 1.89 -12.42
C GLU A 109 -17.62 2.45 -11.66
N THR A 110 -16.42 2.34 -12.24
CA THR A 110 -15.16 2.76 -11.61
C THR A 110 -14.26 3.53 -12.56
N THR A 111 -13.57 4.55 -12.08
CA THR A 111 -12.55 5.27 -12.85
C THR A 111 -11.35 4.35 -13.17
N THR A 112 -10.50 4.75 -14.12
CA THR A 112 -9.24 4.04 -14.41
C THR A 112 -8.37 3.92 -13.15
N GLU A 113 -8.27 4.99 -12.36
CA GLU A 113 -7.49 5.02 -11.13
C GLU A 113 -8.07 4.07 -10.05
N GLU A 114 -9.40 4.09 -9.87
CA GLU A 114 -10.10 3.18 -8.95
C GLU A 114 -9.86 1.73 -9.35
N THR A 115 -9.96 1.41 -10.64
CA THR A 115 -9.66 0.10 -11.21
C THR A 115 -8.21 -0.31 -10.94
N GLY A 116 -7.28 0.62 -11.18
CA GLY A 116 -5.86 0.48 -10.89
C GLY A 116 -5.59 0.08 -9.43
N SER A 117 -6.27 0.78 -8.53
CA SER A 117 -6.20 0.57 -7.08
C SER A 117 -6.82 -0.75 -6.62
N ILE A 118 -7.97 -1.16 -7.18
CA ILE A 118 -8.60 -2.44 -6.88
C ILE A 118 -7.67 -3.60 -7.24
N ILE A 119 -7.09 -3.58 -8.45
CA ILE A 119 -6.14 -4.61 -8.88
C ILE A 119 -4.91 -4.63 -7.97
N ARG A 120 -4.37 -3.44 -7.66
CA ARG A 120 -3.19 -3.31 -6.80
C ARG A 120 -3.45 -3.93 -5.42
N ASP A 121 -4.52 -3.54 -4.74
CA ASP A 121 -4.81 -4.03 -3.38
C ASP A 121 -5.12 -5.53 -3.37
N LYS A 122 -5.80 -6.04 -4.39
CA LYS A 122 -5.97 -7.49 -4.59
C LYS A 122 -4.63 -8.21 -4.75
N MET A 123 -3.73 -7.71 -5.61
CA MET A 123 -2.41 -8.30 -5.80
C MET A 123 -1.53 -8.20 -4.55
N MET A 124 -1.65 -7.15 -3.75
CA MET A 124 -0.97 -7.07 -2.45
C MET A 124 -1.45 -8.16 -1.50
N GLY A 125 -2.75 -8.50 -1.52
CA GLY A 125 -3.32 -9.58 -0.71
C GLY A 125 -2.85 -10.96 -1.19
N GLU A 126 -2.84 -11.18 -2.50
CA GLU A 126 -2.26 -12.37 -3.15
C GLU A 126 -0.78 -12.55 -2.75
N ASN A 127 -0.01 -11.46 -2.73
CA ASN A 127 1.40 -11.47 -2.33
C ASN A 127 1.60 -11.77 -0.85
N LEU A 128 0.79 -11.19 0.04
CA LEU A 128 0.85 -11.49 1.47
C LEU A 128 0.52 -12.96 1.73
N LEU A 129 -0.50 -13.49 1.06
CA LEU A 129 -0.85 -14.91 1.16
C LEU A 129 0.30 -15.80 0.68
N TRP A 130 0.92 -15.48 -0.46
CA TRP A 130 2.09 -16.19 -0.97
C TRP A 130 3.28 -16.12 0.01
N LEU A 131 3.60 -14.94 0.55
CA LEU A 131 4.66 -14.78 1.56
C LEU A 131 4.39 -15.66 2.77
N SER A 132 3.17 -15.66 3.28
CA SER A 132 2.78 -16.40 4.48
C SER A 132 2.63 -17.92 4.30
N THR A 133 2.61 -18.42 3.06
CA THR A 133 2.41 -19.85 2.80
C THR A 133 3.62 -20.50 2.13
N GLN A 134 4.35 -19.77 1.30
CA GLN A 134 5.44 -20.32 0.47
C GLN A 134 6.82 -19.84 0.89
N VAL A 135 6.93 -18.67 1.52
CA VAL A 135 8.22 -18.04 1.82
C VAL A 135 8.52 -18.08 3.33
N TYR A 136 7.52 -17.79 4.15
CA TYR A 136 7.63 -17.68 5.60
C TYR A 136 6.45 -18.37 6.32
N PRO A 137 6.19 -19.67 6.09
CA PRO A 137 5.01 -20.37 6.62
C PRO A 137 4.91 -20.36 8.15
N ASP A 138 6.05 -20.40 8.85
CA ASP A 138 6.11 -20.51 10.31
C ASP A 138 6.45 -19.19 11.01
N LYS A 139 6.26 -18.06 10.32
CA LYS A 139 6.61 -16.73 10.85
C LYS A 139 5.36 -15.89 11.05
N LYS A 140 5.42 -15.03 12.08
CA LYS A 140 4.51 -13.89 12.18
C LYS A 140 4.95 -12.84 11.18
N ILE A 141 4.00 -12.27 10.44
CA ILE A 141 4.26 -11.22 9.46
C ILE A 141 3.64 -9.93 9.96
N ILE A 142 4.45 -8.87 9.99
CA ILE A 142 3.98 -7.50 10.21
C ILE A 142 3.79 -6.86 8.84
N VAL A 143 2.57 -6.44 8.54
CA VAL A 143 2.28 -5.67 7.33
C VAL A 143 2.36 -4.19 7.69
N TRP A 144 3.34 -3.50 7.11
CA TRP A 144 3.50 -2.07 7.27
C TRP A 144 3.02 -1.34 6.01
N GLY A 145 1.96 -0.56 6.14
CA GLY A 145 1.36 0.17 5.02
C GLY A 145 0.44 1.27 5.50
N HIS A 146 -0.05 2.09 4.57
CA HIS A 146 -1.03 3.11 4.89
C HIS A 146 -2.36 2.48 5.36
N ASN A 147 -3.10 3.19 6.21
CA ASN A 147 -4.37 2.76 6.81
C ASN A 147 -5.36 2.17 5.79
N ASN A 148 -5.46 2.77 4.61
CA ASN A 148 -6.37 2.34 3.53
C ASN A 148 -6.03 0.97 2.90
N HIS A 149 -4.82 0.43 3.14
CA HIS A 149 -4.44 -0.89 2.67
C HIS A 149 -4.70 -1.99 3.72
N VAL A 150 -4.70 -1.64 5.01
CA VAL A 150 -4.74 -2.61 6.10
C VAL A 150 -6.09 -2.70 6.82
N ARG A 151 -6.91 -1.65 6.74
CA ARG A 151 -8.20 -1.59 7.44
C ARG A 151 -9.23 -2.58 6.90
N ASP A 152 -10.11 -3.05 7.77
CA ASP A 152 -11.26 -3.87 7.37
C ASP A 152 -12.42 -3.00 6.85
N ARG A 153 -13.37 -3.61 6.14
CA ARG A 153 -14.63 -3.00 5.70
C ARG A 153 -14.49 -1.63 5.06
N GLN A 154 -13.44 -1.38 4.28
CA GLN A 154 -13.12 -0.06 3.76
C GLN A 154 -14.28 0.50 2.90
N VAL A 155 -15.03 -0.36 2.23
CA VAL A 155 -16.19 0.02 1.40
C VAL A 155 -17.38 0.56 2.21
N GLU A 156 -17.39 0.43 3.54
CA GLU A 156 -18.39 1.05 4.42
C GLU A 156 -18.08 2.53 4.74
N ILE A 157 -16.87 2.99 4.40
CA ILE A 157 -16.41 4.35 4.70
C ILE A 157 -16.96 5.33 3.67
N VAL A 158 -17.30 6.53 4.14
CA VAL A 158 -17.53 7.68 3.26
C VAL A 158 -16.43 8.72 3.45
N ARG A 159 -15.90 9.27 2.37
CA ARG A 159 -14.80 10.24 2.38
C ARG A 159 -15.18 11.55 1.69
N LYS A 160 -14.44 12.62 1.98
CA LYS A 160 -14.35 13.80 1.12
C LYS A 160 -12.96 13.87 0.50
N ASP A 161 -12.91 14.07 -0.81
CA ASP A 161 -11.63 14.36 -1.48
C ASP A 161 -11.27 15.84 -1.44
N LYS A 162 -10.04 16.14 -1.87
CA LYS A 162 -9.47 17.49 -1.82
C LYS A 162 -10.33 18.40 -2.69
N GLY A 163 -10.92 19.43 -2.07
CA GLY A 163 -11.76 20.39 -2.77
C GLY A 163 -13.23 19.95 -2.90
N GLU A 164 -13.60 18.78 -2.40
CA GLU A 164 -14.99 18.34 -2.36
C GLU A 164 -15.72 18.78 -1.10
N ASN A 165 -17.01 19.10 -1.25
CA ASN A 165 -17.88 19.49 -0.14
C ASN A 165 -18.83 18.37 0.32
N THR A 166 -18.89 17.25 -0.43
CA THR A 166 -19.84 16.15 -0.21
C THR A 166 -19.12 14.85 0.09
N PHE A 167 -19.68 14.06 1.01
CA PHE A 167 -19.18 12.72 1.26
C PHE A 167 -19.62 11.76 0.15
N HIS A 168 -18.72 10.92 -0.31
CA HIS A 168 -19.00 9.83 -1.24
C HIS A 168 -18.47 8.50 -0.69
N LYS A 169 -19.05 7.39 -1.14
CA LYS A 169 -18.65 6.05 -0.67
C LYS A 169 -17.29 5.66 -1.24
N TRP A 170 -16.47 5.06 -0.39
CA TRP A 170 -15.23 4.44 -0.82
C TRP A 170 -15.53 3.15 -1.62
N LYS A 171 -14.93 3.00 -2.81
CA LYS A 171 -15.20 1.86 -3.71
C LYS A 171 -14.12 0.80 -3.75
N ILE A 172 -12.93 1.09 -3.23
CA ILE A 172 -11.76 0.21 -3.34
C ILE A 172 -11.67 -0.65 -2.09
N GLN A 173 -11.72 -1.97 -2.23
CA GLN A 173 -11.41 -2.88 -1.13
C GLN A 173 -9.93 -2.78 -0.75
N SER A 174 -9.64 -2.82 0.55
CA SER A 174 -8.25 -2.83 1.03
C SER A 174 -7.55 -4.15 0.70
N MET A 175 -6.22 -4.17 0.78
CA MET A 175 -5.46 -5.43 0.74
C MET A 175 -5.94 -6.43 1.77
N TYR A 176 -6.20 -5.97 3.01
CA TYR A 176 -6.70 -6.83 4.08
C TYR A 176 -8.06 -7.45 3.76
N GLU A 177 -8.98 -6.68 3.16
CA GLU A 177 -10.29 -7.20 2.76
C GLU A 177 -10.21 -8.31 1.70
N ASN A 178 -9.15 -8.32 0.89
CA ASN A 178 -8.90 -9.36 -0.10
C ASN A 178 -8.30 -10.65 0.47
N LEU A 179 -7.99 -10.72 1.78
CA LEU A 179 -7.47 -11.92 2.42
C LEU A 179 -8.57 -12.97 2.71
N PRO A 180 -8.23 -14.26 2.74
CA PRO A 180 -9.15 -15.31 3.18
C PRO A 180 -9.66 -15.07 4.61
N SER A 181 -10.88 -15.53 4.90
CA SER A 181 -11.53 -15.34 6.21
C SER A 181 -10.69 -15.84 7.38
N ASP A 182 -9.99 -16.96 7.23
CA ASP A 182 -9.13 -17.47 8.28
C ASP A 182 -7.95 -16.56 8.56
N TYR A 183 -7.36 -15.89 7.55
CA TYR A 183 -6.31 -14.88 7.78
C TYR A 183 -6.85 -13.68 8.56
N LYS A 184 -8.06 -13.23 8.23
CA LYS A 184 -8.72 -12.14 8.95
C LYS A 184 -8.89 -12.47 10.44
N LYS A 185 -9.34 -13.68 10.78
CA LYS A 185 -9.55 -14.12 12.18
C LYS A 185 -8.27 -14.13 13.04
N LYS A 186 -7.11 -14.42 12.45
CA LYS A 186 -5.79 -14.44 13.14
C LYS A 186 -5.02 -13.13 13.02
N SER A 187 -5.60 -12.10 12.42
CA SER A 187 -4.98 -10.79 12.27
C SER A 187 -5.35 -9.85 13.42
N TYR A 188 -4.46 -8.87 13.64
CA TYR A 188 -4.71 -7.72 14.50
C TYR A 188 -4.38 -6.45 13.71
N ILE A 189 -5.38 -5.62 13.43
CA ILE A 189 -5.24 -4.42 12.59
C ILE A 189 -5.05 -3.19 13.47
N ILE A 190 -3.95 -2.46 13.25
CA ILE A 190 -3.65 -1.21 13.98
C ILE A 190 -3.77 -0.03 13.01
N GLY A 191 -4.68 0.89 13.30
CA GLY A 191 -4.79 2.17 12.60
C GLY A 191 -3.85 3.21 13.21
N PHE A 192 -3.15 3.99 12.38
CA PHE A 192 -2.31 5.08 12.84
C PHE A 192 -2.99 6.42 12.61
N TYR A 193 -3.08 7.24 13.66
CA TYR A 193 -3.71 8.56 13.63
C TYR A 193 -2.84 9.59 14.35
N MET A 194 -3.04 10.86 13.99
CA MET A 194 -2.26 11.98 14.54
C MET A 194 -3.16 13.19 14.82
N HIS A 195 -2.73 14.08 15.71
CA HIS A 195 -3.49 15.30 16.03
C HIS A 195 -2.90 16.56 15.42
N ASP A 196 -1.65 16.91 15.69
CA ASP A 196 -1.07 18.15 15.20
C ASP A 196 0.40 17.99 14.80
N GLY A 197 0.98 19.10 14.35
CA GLY A 197 2.33 19.15 13.82
C GLY A 197 2.33 19.23 12.30
N THR A 198 3.42 18.78 11.71
CA THR A 198 3.70 19.04 10.29
C THR A 198 3.93 17.74 9.53
N ILE A 199 3.25 17.59 8.40
CA ILE A 199 3.34 16.44 7.50
C ILE A 199 3.99 16.87 6.18
N LYS A 200 4.75 15.96 5.56
CA LYS A 200 5.38 16.19 4.26
C LYS A 200 5.06 15.05 3.32
N GLU A 201 4.46 15.38 2.19
CA GLU A 201 4.31 14.44 1.08
C GLU A 201 5.63 14.34 0.32
N ARG A 202 5.91 13.15 -0.23
CA ARG A 202 7.20 12.78 -0.84
C ARG A 202 7.72 13.81 -1.86
N GLU A 203 6.84 14.48 -2.58
CA GLU A 203 7.18 15.42 -3.67
C GLU A 203 6.65 16.84 -3.41
N ALA A 204 6.04 17.09 -2.24
CA ALA A 204 5.54 18.42 -1.94
C ALA A 204 6.70 19.38 -1.62
N PRO A 205 6.75 20.57 -2.26
CA PRO A 205 7.80 21.56 -2.02
C PRO A 205 7.73 22.16 -0.61
N ILE A 206 6.54 22.11 0.00
CA ILE A 206 6.25 22.62 1.33
C ILE A 206 5.60 21.53 2.19
N SER A 207 5.80 21.63 3.49
CA SER A 207 5.12 20.77 4.45
C SER A 207 3.79 21.42 4.86
N ASN A 208 2.77 20.60 5.11
CA ASN A 208 1.45 21.07 5.52
C ASN A 208 1.26 20.85 7.03
N GLN A 209 0.54 21.76 7.68
CA GLN A 209 0.01 21.47 9.02
C GLN A 209 -1.04 20.37 8.93
N VAL A 210 -1.08 19.48 9.93
CA VAL A 210 -2.21 18.54 10.07
C VAL A 210 -3.52 19.33 10.09
N ASN A 211 -4.53 18.81 9.40
CA ASN A 211 -5.84 19.42 9.18
C ASN A 211 -5.76 20.84 8.57
N PHE A 212 -4.66 21.18 7.89
CA PHE A 212 -4.36 22.54 7.42
C PHE A 212 -4.45 23.60 8.51
N GLY A 213 -4.15 23.24 9.77
CA GLY A 213 -4.24 24.13 10.93
C GLY A 213 -5.67 24.48 11.37
N LYS A 214 -6.70 23.79 10.84
CA LYS A 214 -8.09 24.01 11.20
C LYS A 214 -8.41 23.36 12.55
N LYS A 215 -9.40 23.92 13.26
CA LYS A 215 -9.94 23.33 14.48
C LYS A 215 -10.68 22.02 14.19
N TYR A 216 -10.54 21.07 15.10
CA TYR A 216 -11.26 19.80 15.05
C TYR A 216 -12.72 19.94 15.52
N SER A 217 -13.61 19.20 14.88
CA SER A 217 -14.98 19.07 15.37
C SER A 217 -15.01 18.19 16.62
N ALA A 218 -15.91 18.46 17.57
CA ALA A 218 -16.03 17.66 18.80
C ALA A 218 -16.34 16.16 18.53
N ASN A 219 -16.94 15.83 17.38
CA ASN A 219 -17.19 14.47 16.92
C ASN A 219 -16.13 13.98 15.92
N SER A 220 -14.86 14.32 16.15
CA SER A 220 -13.73 13.78 15.40
C SER A 220 -12.82 12.94 16.28
N LEU A 221 -12.18 11.95 15.68
CA LEU A 221 -11.25 11.05 16.36
C LEU A 221 -10.08 11.84 16.93
N GLU A 222 -9.58 12.82 16.18
CA GLU A 222 -8.49 13.71 16.58
C GLU A 222 -8.87 14.51 17.82
N PHE A 223 -10.08 15.07 17.88
CA PHE A 223 -10.57 15.78 19.06
C PHE A 223 -10.67 14.84 20.28
N VAL A 224 -11.31 13.68 20.10
CA VAL A 224 -11.53 12.71 21.19
C VAL A 224 -10.21 12.18 21.76
N LEU A 225 -9.26 11.82 20.90
CA LEU A 225 -8.00 11.24 21.35
C LEU A 225 -7.01 12.28 21.88
N ASN A 226 -7.16 13.56 21.52
CA ASN A 226 -6.32 14.63 22.06
C ASN A 226 -6.57 14.88 23.56
N GLU A 227 -7.75 14.53 24.08
CA GLU A 227 -8.07 14.61 25.51
C GLU A 227 -7.26 13.63 26.37
N ILE A 228 -6.61 12.63 25.74
CA ILE A 228 -5.71 11.71 26.44
C ILE A 228 -4.43 12.48 26.84
N PRO A 229 -3.97 12.40 28.11
CA PRO A 229 -2.86 13.23 28.60
C PRO A 229 -1.47 12.79 28.11
N TYR A 230 -1.39 11.82 27.19
CA TYR A 230 -0.14 11.24 26.69
C TYR A 230 0.11 11.63 25.23
N ASP A 231 1.37 11.86 24.87
CA ASP A 231 1.77 12.18 23.49
C ASP A 231 1.67 10.98 22.55
N TYR A 232 1.85 9.78 23.10
CA TYR A 232 1.74 8.51 22.39
C TYR A 232 0.78 7.62 23.14
N SER A 233 -0.23 7.12 22.43
CA SER A 233 -1.26 6.28 23.02
C SER A 233 -1.56 5.08 22.14
N PHE A 234 -1.65 3.90 22.75
CA PHE A 234 -2.25 2.74 22.11
C PHE A 234 -3.62 2.48 22.74
N ILE A 235 -4.64 2.41 21.90
CA ILE A 235 -6.03 2.17 22.32
C ILE A 235 -6.49 0.86 21.69
N ASP A 236 -6.79 -0.14 22.52
CA ASP A 236 -7.40 -1.38 22.08
C ASP A 236 -8.92 -1.18 21.91
N LEU A 237 -9.43 -1.46 20.71
CA LEU A 237 -10.85 -1.37 20.34
C LEU A 237 -11.55 -2.74 20.32
N LYS A 238 -10.78 -3.82 20.17
CA LYS A 238 -11.28 -5.16 19.82
C LYS A 238 -12.16 -5.75 20.91
N TYR A 239 -11.70 -5.62 22.15
CA TYR A 239 -12.35 -6.24 23.32
C TYR A 239 -13.22 -5.28 24.13
N GLN A 240 -13.42 -4.06 23.62
CA GLN A 240 -14.21 -3.04 24.32
C GLN A 240 -15.71 -3.34 24.24
N LYS A 241 -16.41 -3.09 25.35
CA LYS A 241 -17.87 -2.99 25.40
C LYS A 241 -18.26 -1.52 25.43
N LYS A 242 -19.45 -1.21 24.92
CA LYS A 242 -19.94 0.17 24.88
C LYS A 242 -20.24 0.67 26.30
N GLU A 243 -19.58 1.75 26.67
CA GLU A 243 -19.65 2.46 27.94
C GLU A 243 -19.72 3.97 27.67
N LYS A 244 -20.08 4.75 28.70
CA LYS A 244 -20.26 6.21 28.58
C LYS A 244 -19.06 6.95 27.96
N HIS A 245 -17.83 6.51 28.26
CA HIS A 245 -16.59 7.20 27.86
C HIS A 245 -15.94 6.64 26.58
N ASN A 246 -16.49 5.58 25.99
CA ASN A 246 -15.97 4.99 24.75
C ASN A 246 -17.02 4.87 23.65
N GLU A 247 -18.18 5.54 23.79
CA GLU A 247 -19.26 5.47 22.79
C GLU A 247 -18.80 5.84 21.38
N TRP A 248 -17.80 6.71 21.27
CA TRP A 248 -17.16 7.12 20.02
C TRP A 248 -16.61 5.93 19.22
N MET A 249 -16.22 4.83 19.87
CA MET A 249 -15.75 3.63 19.20
C MET A 249 -16.88 2.94 18.41
N PHE A 250 -18.13 3.10 18.85
CA PHE A 250 -19.31 2.36 18.38
C PHE A 250 -20.26 3.18 17.51
N LYS A 251 -19.94 4.46 17.26
CA LYS A 251 -20.76 5.39 16.48
C LYS A 251 -19.97 5.96 15.31
N PRO A 252 -20.62 6.45 14.25
CA PRO A 252 -19.93 7.17 13.19
C PRO A 252 -19.16 8.37 13.73
N ILE A 253 -17.86 8.42 13.45
CA ILE A 253 -16.95 9.49 13.83
C ILE A 253 -16.19 9.98 12.58
N THR A 254 -15.86 11.28 12.54
CA THR A 254 -14.95 11.80 11.52
C THR A 254 -13.51 11.48 11.93
N ALA A 255 -12.68 11.02 11.01
CA ALA A 255 -11.24 10.86 11.21
C ALA A 255 -10.50 11.35 9.97
N LEU A 256 -9.24 11.76 10.13
CA LEU A 256 -8.41 12.24 9.05
C LEU A 256 -7.52 11.14 8.48
N SER A 257 -7.69 10.87 7.20
CA SER A 257 -6.73 10.13 6.39
C SER A 257 -5.67 11.09 5.84
N HIS A 258 -4.42 10.64 5.76
CA HIS A 258 -3.25 11.47 5.40
C HIS A 258 -3.05 12.71 6.30
N GLY A 259 -3.79 12.83 7.40
CA GLY A 259 -3.81 14.02 8.26
C GLY A 259 -4.66 15.18 7.73
N TYR A 260 -5.47 15.01 6.68
CA TYR A 260 -6.34 16.09 6.18
C TYR A 260 -7.57 15.69 5.37
N PHE A 261 -7.67 14.45 4.88
CA PHE A 261 -8.88 13.96 4.20
C PHE A 261 -9.90 13.46 5.22
N GLU A 262 -11.07 14.08 5.26
CA GLU A 262 -12.15 13.64 6.15
C GLU A 262 -12.73 12.30 5.68
N GLU A 263 -12.72 11.32 6.57
CA GLU A 263 -13.43 10.06 6.43
C GLU A 263 -14.41 9.90 7.59
N ARG A 264 -15.60 9.33 7.33
CA ARG A 264 -16.57 8.98 8.36
C ARG A 264 -16.78 7.48 8.40
N MET A 265 -16.69 6.94 9.60
CA MET A 265 -16.69 5.50 9.82
C MET A 265 -17.05 5.14 11.26
N ILE A 266 -17.42 3.88 11.51
CA ILE A 266 -17.45 3.34 12.87
C ILE A 266 -16.08 2.74 13.13
N ILE A 267 -15.19 3.49 13.78
CA ILE A 267 -13.74 3.22 13.79
C ILE A 267 -13.36 1.78 14.18
N ARG A 268 -14.07 1.18 15.16
CA ARG A 268 -13.83 -0.21 15.60
C ARG A 268 -14.21 -1.29 14.60
N ASN A 269 -14.99 -0.96 13.57
CA ASN A 269 -15.30 -1.90 12.49
C ASN A 269 -14.12 -2.08 11.53
N HIS A 270 -13.16 -1.14 11.56
CA HIS A 270 -12.06 -1.05 10.60
C HIS A 270 -10.71 -1.44 11.22
N TYR A 271 -10.56 -1.28 12.54
CA TYR A 271 -9.33 -1.54 13.27
C TYR A 271 -9.59 -2.27 14.59
N ASP A 272 -8.67 -3.16 14.97
CA ASP A 272 -8.64 -3.79 16.30
C ASP A 272 -8.00 -2.87 17.35
N GLY A 273 -7.07 -2.01 16.93
CA GLY A 273 -6.47 -1.00 17.80
C GLY A 273 -6.08 0.28 17.05
N ILE A 274 -5.84 1.34 17.79
CA ILE A 274 -5.33 2.62 17.27
C ILE A 274 -4.01 2.94 17.95
N PHE A 275 -3.01 3.31 17.16
CA PHE A 275 -1.83 4.01 17.66
C PHE A 275 -1.98 5.50 17.32
N PHE A 276 -2.01 6.34 18.34
CA PHE A 276 -2.23 7.77 18.23
C PHE A 276 -0.98 8.54 18.64
N ILE A 277 -0.59 9.48 17.79
CA ILE A 277 0.57 10.35 17.98
C ILE A 277 0.08 11.79 18.03
N LYS A 278 0.15 12.44 19.19
CA LYS A 278 -0.38 13.80 19.37
C LYS A 278 0.40 14.81 18.51
N HIS A 279 1.72 14.75 18.54
CA HIS A 279 2.60 15.68 17.85
C HIS A 279 3.46 14.95 16.81
N VAL A 280 3.28 15.26 15.52
CA VAL A 280 4.09 14.68 14.43
C VAL A 280 5.03 15.70 13.79
N SER A 281 6.16 15.20 13.28
CA SER A 281 7.10 15.96 12.46
C SER A 281 7.31 15.27 11.10
N PRO A 282 7.75 16.00 10.08
CA PRO A 282 8.06 15.42 8.78
C PRO A 282 9.08 14.28 8.89
N PRO A 283 8.97 13.22 8.07
CA PRO A 283 9.98 12.17 8.03
C PRO A 283 11.32 12.75 7.57
N HIS A 284 12.40 12.26 8.19
CA HIS A 284 13.75 12.55 7.73
C HIS A 284 14.06 11.69 6.50
N TYR A 285 14.11 12.32 5.32
CA TYR A 285 14.55 11.66 4.10
C TYR A 285 16.08 11.66 4.05
N TYR A 286 16.69 10.48 4.12
CA TYR A 286 18.11 10.33 3.84
C TYR A 286 18.38 10.77 2.40
N LYS A 287 19.33 11.70 2.24
CA LYS A 287 19.84 12.16 0.94
C LYS A 287 20.86 11.19 0.39
#